data_AF-G4ZX18-F1
#
_entry.id   AF-G4ZX18-F1
#
_cell.length_a   1.000
_cell.length_b   1.000
_cell.length_c   1.000
_cell.angle_alpha   90.00
_cell.angle_beta   90.00
_cell.angle_gamma   90.00
#
_symmetry.space_group_name_H-M   'P 1'
#
loop_
_entity.id
_entity.type
_entity.pdbx_description
1 polymer ?
#
loop_
_entity_poly.entity_id
_entity_poly.type
_entity_poly.pdbx_seq_one_letter_code
_entity_poly.pdbx_strand_id
1 'polypeptide(L)' 'FRSVWRELKAQGWTRKAPPRRRLDDRYFYIRPGGSTSGASGVDYFMGEEGVLEYYA' A
#
# COMPACT_ATOMS: atom_id res chain seq x y z
N PHE A 1 -2.68 4.11 -12.02
CA PHE A 1 -2.43 3.10 -10.96
C PHE A 1 -1.92 1.74 -11.48
N ARG A 2 -2.61 1.03 -12.40
CA ARG A 2 -2.24 -0.35 -12.81
C ARG A 2 -0.77 -0.55 -13.25
N SER A 3 -0.21 0.37 -14.03
CA SER A 3 1.20 0.29 -14.48
C SER A 3 2.17 0.50 -13.33
N VAL A 4 1.97 1.55 -12.53
CA VAL A 4 2.74 1.82 -11.30
C VAL A 4 2.70 0.62 -10.36
N TRP A 5 1.52 0.03 -10.13
CA TRP A 5 1.39 -1.13 -9.26
C TRP A 5 2.09 -2.38 -9.80
N ARG A 6 2.18 -2.56 -11.12
CA ARG A 6 2.97 -3.64 -11.72
C ARG A 6 4.44 -3.48 -11.41
N GLU A 7 4.97 -2.27 -11.55
CA GLU A 7 6.36 -1.93 -11.25
C GLU A 7 6.69 -2.08 -9.76
N LEU A 8 5.84 -1.55 -8.87
CA LEU A 8 6.02 -1.70 -7.43
C LEU A 8 5.99 -3.17 -6.99
N LYS A 9 5.09 -3.99 -7.56
CA LYS A 9 5.11 -5.43 -7.29
C LYS A 9 6.41 -6.10 -7.75
N ALA A 10 6.98 -5.68 -8.88
CA ALA A 10 8.27 -6.20 -9.33
C ALA A 10 9.42 -5.82 -8.37
N GLN A 11 9.29 -4.69 -7.67
CA GLN A 11 10.20 -4.26 -6.61
C GLN A 11 9.92 -4.91 -5.25
N GLY A 12 8.98 -5.85 -5.15
CA GLY A 12 8.69 -6.60 -3.92
C GLY A 12 7.58 -6.01 -3.04
N TRP A 13 6.81 -5.04 -3.55
CA TRP A 13 5.66 -4.52 -2.81
C TRP A 13 4.53 -5.55 -2.73
N THR A 14 3.76 -5.49 -1.65
CA THR A 14 2.59 -6.35 -1.43
C THR A 14 1.37 -5.51 -1.07
N ARG A 15 0.15 -6.05 -1.22
CA ARG A 15 -1.07 -5.40 -0.75
C ARG A 15 -1.90 -6.31 0.13
N LYS A 16 -2.61 -5.72 1.08
CA LYS A 16 -3.53 -6.41 1.99
C LYS A 16 -4.89 -5.74 1.97
N ALA A 17 -5.95 -6.55 1.93
CA ALA A 17 -7.31 -6.04 2.04
C ALA A 17 -7.53 -5.40 3.43
N PRO A 18 -8.39 -4.38 3.53
CA PRO A 18 -8.81 -3.85 4.82
C PRO A 18 -9.43 -4.95 5.68
N PRO A 19 -9.25 -4.90 7.01
CA PRO A 19 -9.97 -5.81 7.90
C PRO A 19 -11.47 -5.56 7.80
N ARG A 20 -12.28 -6.61 7.64
CA ARG A 20 -13.76 -6.55 7.55
C ARG A 20 -14.48 -5.83 8.71
N ARG A 21 -13.78 -5.60 9.82
CA ARG A 21 -14.31 -4.94 11.03
C ARG A 21 -13.90 -3.47 11.14
N ARG A 22 -13.22 -2.91 10.14
CA ARG A 22 -12.90 -1.48 10.09
C ARG A 22 -13.89 -0.76 9.18
N LEU A 23 -14.19 0.49 9.51
CA LEU A 23 -14.98 1.41 8.68
C LEU A 23 -14.23 1.88 7.44
N ASP A 24 -12.93 1.58 7.37
CA ASP A 24 -12.07 1.97 6.25
C ASP A 24 -11.89 0.80 5.30
N ASP A 25 -12.39 0.95 4.07
CA ASP A 25 -12.34 -0.05 3.00
C ASP A 25 -11.09 0.07 2.10
N ARG A 26 -10.12 0.92 2.44
CA ARG A 26 -8.93 1.09 1.62
C ARG A 26 -7.95 -0.07 1.81
N TYR A 27 -7.36 -0.51 0.71
CA TYR A 27 -6.27 -1.48 0.75
C TYR A 27 -5.02 -0.90 1.38
N PHE A 28 -4.28 -1.74 2.10
CA PHE A 28 -2.93 -1.43 2.57
C PHE A 28 -1.94 -1.85 1.49
N TYR A 29 -1.08 -0.94 1.06
CA TYR A 29 0.01 -1.16 0.12
C TYR A 29 1.33 -1.09 0.87
N ILE A 30 2.01 -2.21 0.99
CA ILE A 30 3.11 -2.43 1.93
C ILE A 30 4.41 -2.49 1.15
N ARG A 31 5.41 -1.73 1.62
CA ARG A 31 6.74 -1.71 1.01
C ARG A 31 7.51 -3.02 1.25
N PRO A 32 8.54 -3.29 0.46
CA PRO A 32 9.46 -4.39 0.73
C PRO A 32 10.08 -4.20 2.13
N GLY A 33 9.96 -5.21 3.00
CA GLY A 33 10.41 -5.12 4.39
C GLY A 33 9.49 -4.33 5.33
N GLY A 34 8.45 -3.68 4.80
CA GLY A 34 7.44 -2.95 5.58
C GLY A 34 6.35 -3.86 6.16
N SER A 35 5.52 -3.29 7.03
CA SER A 35 4.40 -3.99 7.67
C SER A 35 3.22 -3.04 7.88
N THR A 36 2.00 -3.58 7.90
CA THR A 36 0.80 -2.81 8.27
C THR A 36 0.80 -2.33 9.73
N SER A 37 1.67 -2.89 10.57
CA SER A 37 1.88 -2.43 11.95
C SER A 37 2.94 -1.32 12.05
N GLY A 38 3.60 -0.98 10.95
CA GLY A 38 4.61 0.09 10.89
C GLY A 38 3.99 1.48 10.76
N ALA A 39 4.76 2.44 10.24
CA ALA A 39 4.33 3.80 10.01
C ALA A 39 3.65 3.97 8.64
N SER A 40 2.48 4.63 8.64
CA SER A 40 1.82 5.06 7.40
C SER A 40 2.70 6.06 6.65
N GLY A 41 2.79 5.92 5.33
CA GLY A 41 3.66 6.75 4.48
C GLY A 41 5.12 6.28 4.42
N VAL A 42 5.51 5.31 5.25
CA VAL A 42 6.88 4.80 5.32
C VAL A 42 6.92 3.30 5.10
N ASP A 43 6.15 2.53 5.86
CA ASP A 43 6.09 1.06 5.79
C ASP A 43 4.90 0.59 4.94
N TYR A 44 3.80 1.34 4.98
CA TYR A 44 2.63 1.09 4.17
C TYR A 44 1.90 2.38 3.78
N PHE A 45 1.08 2.30 2.74
CA PHE A 45 0.21 3.36 2.25
C PHE A 45 -1.23 2.84 2.19
N MET A 46 -2.21 3.70 2.43
CA MET A 46 -3.62 3.34 2.37
C MET A 46 -4.26 3.85 1.10
N GLY A 47 -4.92 2.96 0.35
CA GLY A 47 -5.57 3.30 -0.90
C GLY A 47 -4.59 3.53 -2.04
N GLU A 48 -5.15 3.60 -3.25
CA GLU A 48 -4.35 3.84 -4.47
C GLU A 48 -3.76 5.24 -4.49
N GLU A 49 -4.46 6.23 -3.92
CA GLU A 49 -4.03 7.63 -3.86
C GLU A 49 -2.73 7.81 -3.07
N GLY A 50 -2.63 7.22 -1.87
CA GLY A 50 -1.40 7.35 -1.05
C GLY A 50 -0.17 6.74 -1.73
N VAL A 51 -0.36 5.69 -2.53
CA VAL A 51 0.73 5.12 -3.33
C VAL A 51 1.13 6.03 -4.49
N LEU A 52 0.16 6.67 -5.14
CA LEU A 52 0.42 7.58 -6.25
C LEU A 52 1.10 8.87 -5.79
N GLU A 53 0.70 9.41 -4.63
CA GLU A 53 1.33 10.58 -4.03
C GLU A 53 2.80 10.31 -3.66
N TYR A 54 3.11 9.12 -3.15
CA TYR A 54 4.50 8.70 -2.90
C TYR A 54 5.34 8.54 -4.19
N TYR A 55 4.69 8.19 -5.30
CA TYR A 55 5.35 7.92 -6.58
C TYR A 55 5.50 9.16 -7.46
N ALA A 56 4.79 10.24 -7.16
CA ALA A 56 4.81 11.51 -7.88
C ALA A 56 6.06 12.34 -7.50
#